data_AF-A0A4U0WH83-F1
#
_entry.id   AF-A0A4U0WH83-F1
#
_cell.length_a   1.000
_cell.length_b   1.000
_cell.length_c   1.000
_cell.angle_alpha   90.00
_cell.angle_beta   90.00
_cell.angle_gamma   90.00
#
_symmetry.space_group_name_H-M   'P 1'
#
loop_
_entity.id
_entity.type
_entity.pdbx_description
1 polymer ?
#
loop_
_entity_poly.entity_id
_entity_poly.type
_entity_poly.pdbx_seq_one_letter_code
_entity_poly.pdbx_strand_id
1 'polypeptide(L)'
;MAATWLPVSSDRHELQQRRGQLEAVEDLMRAVKASQTAFRDLLSSHQHLEKLDVSVMQEIVAFLQSSKDEPQAQNGLTLTTWLAQRDIEQEALHAMALCIRDKARLRTLDEDQLRHVLASLLGRIDGEAPSIEQAFAEALDALPASQRHGAVTELSRHFRTSFKLGKHNTDTIRTLFRILDSFQSLQGSHVQHSTWHQVYRRLGSLLRPAALAEHLCSLDRTDLAQVLLRYWVPRYLEQLNDGTAAELHDHGKFRRITIASRMRSRAEVHGIVHEYAQLWTSTPIAVGHGLDDGSKKHTDPLIDLLVMLAKWRKSYAIFLQDLLDMLSAVQTRGQVWTTFESVRRHPELGVPNSVAKTLVHYLAATSDPAHLHLAWEVFEAVPSLSVLECIDFTLQLIEHGLGTPDRIFHLLNKKTGPDIVKPEFRGKPQLALQSAHIDLAHLAAYAWAKQENTPSRVAFRRVWEVYRFLQDRGAPLSALMSRSLVRAGVVRPIQEGKNVSLAQMKYILALVQRLEGDDVAADLDRLVETEAVDEEEGCVVRC
;
A
#
# COMPACT_ATOMS: atom_id res chain seq x y z
N MET A 1 -48.61 -83.72 -26.20
CA MET A 1 -48.05 -82.36 -26.28
C MET A 1 -46.79 -82.34 -25.44
N ALA A 2 -45.63 -82.57 -26.06
CA ALA A 2 -44.33 -82.60 -25.42
C ALA A 2 -43.69 -81.20 -25.52
N ALA A 3 -43.29 -80.63 -24.40
CA ALA A 3 -42.61 -79.35 -24.33
C ALA A 3 -41.14 -79.51 -24.76
N THR A 4 -40.79 -78.84 -25.85
CA THR A 4 -39.43 -78.68 -26.37
C THR A 4 -38.63 -77.78 -25.43
N TRP A 5 -37.64 -78.35 -24.75
CA TRP A 5 -36.59 -77.59 -24.08
C TRP A 5 -35.63 -77.02 -25.15
N LEU A 6 -35.60 -75.69 -25.29
CA LEU A 6 -34.53 -74.99 -25.98
C LEU A 6 -33.36 -74.79 -25.00
N PRO A 7 -32.10 -75.05 -25.38
CA PRO A 7 -30.97 -74.75 -24.53
C PRO A 7 -30.70 -73.24 -24.55
N VAL A 8 -30.57 -72.65 -23.35
CA VAL A 8 -30.10 -71.29 -23.13
C VAL A 8 -28.65 -71.19 -23.63
N SER A 9 -28.43 -70.52 -24.76
CA SER A 9 -27.10 -70.21 -25.29
C SER A 9 -26.59 -68.85 -24.78
N SER A 10 -26.59 -68.66 -23.45
CA SER A 10 -25.95 -67.53 -22.79
C SER A 10 -24.75 -68.03 -22.00
N ASP A 11 -23.71 -67.20 -21.88
CA ASP A 11 -22.72 -67.18 -20.78
C ASP A 11 -21.25 -67.48 -21.09
N ARG A 12 -20.82 -68.07 -22.22
CA ARG A 12 -19.35 -68.22 -22.44
C ARG A 12 -18.66 -66.90 -22.83
N HIS A 13 -19.29 -66.11 -23.69
CA HIS A 13 -18.71 -64.85 -24.17
C HIS A 13 -18.75 -63.74 -23.10
N GLU A 14 -19.83 -63.67 -22.31
CA GLU A 14 -19.95 -62.73 -21.20
C GLU A 14 -19.02 -63.08 -20.03
N LEU A 15 -18.84 -64.36 -19.69
CA LEU A 15 -17.89 -64.78 -18.66
C LEU A 15 -16.44 -64.51 -19.07
N GLN A 16 -16.10 -64.71 -20.35
CA GLN A 16 -14.77 -64.44 -20.87
C GLN A 16 -14.48 -62.93 -20.95
N GLN A 17 -15.48 -62.11 -21.28
CA GLN A 17 -15.38 -60.64 -21.24
C GLN A 17 -15.26 -60.12 -19.79
N ARG A 18 -16.01 -60.66 -18.83
CA ARG A 18 -15.89 -60.31 -17.41
C ARG A 18 -14.54 -60.74 -16.82
N ARG A 19 -14.03 -61.90 -17.21
CA ARG A 19 -12.71 -62.37 -16.79
C ARG A 19 -11.58 -61.50 -17.35
N GLY A 20 -11.64 -61.12 -18.63
CA GLY A 20 -10.69 -60.18 -19.22
C GLY A 20 -10.76 -58.78 -18.59
N GLN A 21 -11.95 -58.33 -18.18
CA GLN A 21 -12.11 -57.08 -17.42
C GLN A 21 -11.51 -57.18 -16.01
N LEU A 22 -11.66 -58.32 -15.32
CA LEU A 22 -11.05 -58.56 -14.00
C LEU A 22 -9.52 -58.63 -14.08
N GLU A 23 -8.97 -59.35 -15.06
CA GLU A 23 -7.52 -59.44 -15.27
C GLU A 23 -6.92 -58.06 -15.59
N ALA A 24 -7.59 -57.25 -16.42
CA ALA A 24 -7.16 -55.88 -16.70
C ALA A 24 -7.21 -54.95 -15.47
N VAL A 25 -8.21 -55.10 -14.60
CA VAL A 25 -8.31 -54.35 -13.34
C VAL A 25 -7.21 -54.78 -12.36
N GLU A 26 -6.92 -56.08 -12.27
CA GLU A 26 -5.84 -56.61 -11.42
C GLU A 26 -4.44 -56.15 -11.88
N ASP A 27 -4.21 -56.13 -13.19
CA ASP A 27 -2.94 -55.64 -13.75
C ASP A 27 -2.77 -54.13 -13.51
N LEU A 28 -3.83 -53.34 -13.66
CA LEU A 28 -3.82 -51.90 -13.31
C LEU A 28 -3.54 -51.71 -11.81
N MET A 29 -4.18 -52.48 -10.94
CA MET A 29 -3.93 -52.41 -9.49
C MET A 29 -2.48 -52.78 -9.13
N ARG A 30 -1.89 -53.76 -9.82
CA ARG A 30 -0.47 -54.12 -9.65
C ARG A 30 0.45 -52.99 -10.11
N ALA A 31 0.17 -52.37 -11.26
CA ALA A 31 0.94 -51.23 -11.76
C ALA A 31 0.89 -50.02 -10.80
N VAL A 32 -0.30 -49.68 -10.30
CA VAL A 32 -0.49 -48.58 -9.32
C VAL A 32 0.30 -48.85 -8.03
N LYS A 33 0.23 -50.07 -7.48
CA LYS A 33 1.00 -50.43 -6.28
C LYS A 33 2.50 -50.40 -6.52
N ALA A 34 2.96 -50.85 -7.69
CA ALA A 34 4.37 -50.81 -8.06
C ALA A 34 4.87 -49.35 -8.16
N SER A 35 4.08 -48.48 -8.80
CA SER A 35 4.36 -47.04 -8.90
C SER A 35 4.48 -46.39 -7.52
N GLN A 36 3.50 -46.63 -6.63
CA GLN A 36 3.52 -46.09 -5.27
C GLN A 36 4.72 -46.58 -4.45
N THR A 37 5.09 -47.86 -4.59
CA THR A 37 6.21 -48.44 -3.86
C THR A 37 7.53 -47.84 -4.34
N ALA A 38 7.75 -47.83 -5.66
CA ALA A 38 8.95 -47.24 -6.25
C ALA A 38 9.09 -45.74 -5.90
N PHE A 39 7.98 -45.00 -5.85
CA PHE A 39 8.01 -43.60 -5.47
C PHE A 39 8.34 -43.41 -3.98
N ARG A 40 7.76 -44.21 -3.09
CA ARG A 40 8.12 -44.16 -1.66
C ARG A 40 9.58 -44.52 -1.42
N ASP A 41 10.11 -45.51 -2.15
CA ASP A 41 11.51 -45.89 -2.06
C ASP A 41 12.42 -44.72 -2.47
N LEU A 42 12.08 -44.00 -3.56
CA LEU A 42 12.78 -42.79 -3.99
C LEU A 42 12.71 -41.65 -2.95
N LEU A 43 11.56 -41.45 -2.30
CA LEU A 43 11.46 -40.45 -1.23
C LEU A 43 12.24 -40.86 0.03
N SER A 44 12.31 -42.17 0.30
CA SER A 44 13.02 -42.72 1.45
C SER A 44 14.54 -42.55 1.32
N SER A 45 15.11 -42.64 0.11
CA SER A 45 16.54 -42.41 -0.11
C SER A 45 16.96 -40.98 0.23
N HIS A 46 16.01 -40.03 0.15
CA HIS A 46 16.21 -38.61 0.45
C HIS A 46 15.66 -38.19 1.82
N GLN A 47 15.23 -39.14 2.67
CA GLN A 47 14.53 -38.82 3.92
C GLN A 47 15.39 -38.05 4.94
N HIS A 48 16.72 -38.22 4.88
CA HIS A 48 17.68 -37.55 5.76
C HIS A 48 17.89 -36.06 5.44
N LEU A 49 17.41 -35.58 4.29
CA LEU A 49 17.57 -34.19 3.87
C LEU A 49 16.47 -33.32 4.47
N GLU A 50 16.88 -32.27 5.18
CA GLU A 50 16.00 -31.22 5.71
C GLU A 50 15.73 -30.12 4.67
N LYS A 51 16.72 -29.83 3.82
CA LYS A 51 16.65 -28.86 2.73
C LYS A 51 16.81 -29.55 1.38
N LEU A 52 15.97 -29.20 0.42
CA LEU A 52 15.95 -29.78 -0.92
C LEU A 52 16.47 -28.79 -1.97
N ASP A 53 17.52 -29.19 -2.67
CA ASP A 53 18.10 -28.48 -3.80
C ASP A 53 17.47 -28.90 -5.14
N VAL A 54 17.90 -28.26 -6.22
CA VAL A 54 17.38 -28.54 -7.56
C VAL A 54 17.75 -29.94 -8.06
N SER A 55 18.89 -30.50 -7.63
CA SER A 55 19.38 -31.80 -8.10
C SER A 55 18.48 -32.91 -7.60
N VAL A 56 18.21 -32.94 -6.30
CA VAL A 56 17.29 -33.91 -5.68
C VAL A 56 15.89 -33.74 -6.28
N MET A 57 15.48 -32.50 -6.50
CA MET A 57 14.16 -32.25 -7.07
C MET A 57 14.04 -32.73 -8.52
N GLN A 58 15.10 -32.62 -9.33
CA GLN A 58 15.10 -33.13 -10.69
C GLN A 58 14.94 -34.65 -10.74
N GLU A 59 15.50 -35.41 -9.79
CA GLU A 59 15.28 -36.85 -9.70
C GLU A 59 13.81 -37.20 -9.42
N ILE A 60 13.20 -36.47 -8.48
CA ILE A 60 11.78 -36.62 -8.13
C ILE A 60 10.89 -36.24 -9.33
N VAL A 61 11.17 -35.12 -9.98
CA VAL A 61 10.46 -34.65 -11.19
C VAL A 61 10.62 -35.66 -12.33
N ALA A 62 11.82 -36.21 -12.53
CA ALA A 62 12.07 -37.21 -13.57
C ALA A 62 11.26 -38.49 -13.34
N PHE A 63 11.13 -38.96 -12.09
CA PHE A 63 10.24 -40.07 -11.78
C PHE A 63 8.79 -39.72 -12.11
N LEU A 64 8.32 -38.57 -11.64
CA LEU A 64 6.95 -38.11 -11.83
C LEU A 64 6.60 -37.93 -13.32
N GLN A 65 7.55 -37.55 -14.16
CA GLN A 65 7.35 -37.41 -15.61
C GLN A 65 7.57 -38.71 -16.39
N SER A 66 8.07 -39.76 -15.74
CA SER A 66 8.35 -41.05 -16.39
C SER A 66 7.08 -41.91 -16.53
N SER A 67 7.16 -42.92 -17.40
CA SER A 67 6.11 -43.94 -17.54
C SER A 67 5.93 -44.85 -16.30
N LYS A 68 6.77 -44.69 -15.26
CA LYS A 68 6.62 -45.41 -13.99
C LYS A 68 5.63 -44.73 -13.05
N ASP A 69 5.23 -43.49 -13.33
CA ASP A 69 4.21 -42.78 -12.56
C ASP A 69 2.82 -43.09 -13.10
N GLU A 70 2.03 -43.85 -12.33
CA GLU A 70 0.64 -44.14 -12.67
C GLU A 70 -0.27 -43.02 -12.13
N PRO A 71 -1.16 -42.42 -12.94
CA PRO A 71 -2.05 -41.33 -12.49
C PRO A 71 -2.87 -41.67 -11.23
N GLN A 72 -3.32 -42.92 -11.10
CA GLN A 72 -4.11 -43.40 -9.97
C GLN A 72 -3.25 -43.67 -8.72
N ALA A 73 -1.92 -43.65 -8.82
CA ALA A 73 -1.02 -43.80 -7.68
C ALA A 73 -1.04 -42.59 -6.74
N GLN A 74 -1.46 -41.42 -7.24
CA GLN A 74 -1.53 -40.16 -6.49
C GLN A 74 -0.18 -39.75 -5.86
N ASN A 75 0.92 -40.05 -6.56
CA ASN A 75 2.27 -39.76 -6.07
C ASN A 75 2.50 -38.26 -5.79
N GLY A 76 1.80 -37.36 -6.50
CA GLY A 76 1.81 -35.92 -6.21
C GLY A 76 1.33 -35.57 -4.79
N LEU A 77 0.30 -36.25 -4.27
CA LEU A 77 -0.17 -36.05 -2.89
C LEU A 77 0.78 -36.66 -1.87
N THR A 78 1.38 -37.79 -2.20
CA THR A 78 2.41 -38.43 -1.37
C THR A 78 3.60 -37.48 -1.23
N LEU A 79 3.99 -36.83 -2.32
CA LEU A 79 5.08 -35.87 -2.34
C LEU A 79 4.79 -34.64 -1.50
N THR A 80 3.63 -34.00 -1.62
CA THR A 80 3.30 -32.81 -0.82
C THR A 80 3.28 -33.10 0.67
N THR A 81 2.81 -34.29 1.05
CA THR A 81 2.86 -34.78 2.44
C THR A 81 4.30 -34.95 2.92
N TRP A 82 5.18 -35.52 2.10
CA TRP A 82 6.59 -35.68 2.41
C TRP A 82 7.35 -34.35 2.48
N LEU A 83 7.00 -33.39 1.62
CA LEU A 83 7.56 -32.04 1.63
C LEU A 83 7.15 -31.24 2.87
N ALA A 84 6.03 -31.58 3.54
CA ALA A 84 5.45 -30.82 4.65
C ALA A 84 6.45 -30.41 5.76
N GLN A 85 7.51 -31.19 5.97
CA GLN A 85 8.50 -31.01 7.03
C GLN A 85 9.87 -30.54 6.52
N ARG A 86 9.97 -30.11 5.26
CA ARG A 86 11.24 -29.78 4.59
C ARG A 86 11.22 -28.40 3.96
N ASP A 87 12.38 -27.78 3.93
CA ASP A 87 12.61 -26.53 3.20
C ASP A 87 12.97 -26.83 1.74
N ILE A 88 12.47 -26.01 0.83
CA ILE A 88 12.64 -26.21 -0.62
C ILE A 88 13.31 -24.96 -1.19
N GLU A 89 14.41 -25.13 -1.92
CA GLU A 89 15.00 -24.03 -2.66
C GLU A 89 14.08 -23.53 -3.78
N GLN A 90 14.15 -22.24 -4.09
CA GLN A 90 13.25 -21.62 -5.07
C GLN A 90 13.38 -22.26 -6.47
N GLU A 91 14.59 -22.65 -6.88
CA GLU A 91 14.83 -23.36 -8.15
C GLU A 91 14.19 -24.76 -8.15
N ALA A 92 14.25 -25.47 -7.02
CA ALA A 92 13.57 -26.76 -6.85
C ALA A 92 12.05 -26.60 -6.91
N LEU A 93 11.51 -25.56 -6.25
CA LEU A 93 10.08 -25.24 -6.35
C LEU A 93 9.66 -24.90 -7.78
N HIS A 94 10.52 -24.22 -8.54
CA HIS A 94 10.28 -23.93 -9.95
C HIS A 94 10.22 -25.21 -10.81
N ALA A 95 11.19 -26.12 -10.63
CA ALA A 95 11.17 -27.42 -11.32
C ALA A 95 9.88 -28.21 -11.02
N MET A 96 9.41 -28.16 -9.77
CA MET A 96 8.14 -28.77 -9.36
C MET A 96 6.94 -28.11 -10.04
N ALA A 97 6.91 -26.78 -10.12
CA ALA A 97 5.81 -26.06 -10.74
C ALA A 97 5.69 -26.39 -12.23
N LEU A 98 6.83 -26.51 -12.94
CA LEU A 98 6.86 -26.96 -14.33
C LEU A 98 6.35 -28.41 -14.47
N CYS A 99 6.76 -29.31 -13.57
CA CYS A 99 6.27 -30.69 -13.55
C CYS A 99 4.74 -30.75 -13.42
N ILE A 100 4.17 -30.00 -12.47
CA ILE A 100 2.72 -29.96 -12.23
C ILE A 100 1.98 -29.40 -13.44
N ARG A 101 2.48 -28.33 -14.03
CA ARG A 101 1.94 -27.77 -15.27
C ARG A 101 1.89 -28.82 -16.37
N ASP A 102 3.00 -29.51 -16.60
CA ASP A 102 3.09 -30.49 -17.68
C ASP A 102 2.15 -31.68 -17.43
N LYS A 103 2.04 -32.14 -16.18
CA LYS A 103 1.06 -33.17 -15.79
C LYS A 103 -0.39 -32.73 -15.95
N ALA A 104 -0.71 -31.48 -15.59
CA ALA A 104 -2.04 -30.93 -15.78
C ALA A 104 -2.39 -30.88 -17.28
N ARG A 105 -1.45 -30.48 -18.15
CA ARG A 105 -1.60 -30.50 -19.62
C ARG A 105 -1.83 -31.90 -20.16
N LEU A 106 -1.09 -32.89 -19.65
CA LEU A 106 -1.24 -34.29 -20.02
C LEU A 106 -2.46 -34.98 -19.38
N ARG A 107 -3.20 -34.29 -18.51
CA ARG A 107 -4.35 -34.81 -17.76
C ARG A 107 -4.04 -36.06 -16.93
N THR A 108 -2.81 -36.13 -16.41
CA THR A 108 -2.35 -37.21 -15.52
C THR A 108 -2.52 -36.86 -14.04
N LEU A 109 -2.93 -35.62 -13.73
CA LEU A 109 -3.40 -35.20 -12.42
C LEU A 109 -4.92 -35.00 -12.47
N ASP A 110 -5.64 -35.62 -11.55
CA ASP A 110 -7.06 -35.31 -11.35
C ASP A 110 -7.24 -33.92 -10.71
N GLU A 111 -8.46 -33.37 -10.79
CA GLU A 111 -8.77 -32.02 -10.29
C GLU A 111 -8.49 -31.89 -8.79
N ASP A 112 -8.85 -32.90 -8.01
CA ASP A 112 -8.69 -32.87 -6.55
C ASP A 112 -7.21 -32.88 -6.17
N GLN A 113 -6.41 -33.73 -6.81
CA GLN A 113 -4.96 -33.81 -6.65
C GLN A 113 -4.30 -32.49 -7.03
N LEU A 114 -4.63 -31.92 -8.20
CA LEU A 114 -4.04 -30.66 -8.65
C LEU A 114 -4.31 -29.54 -7.63
N ARG A 115 -5.54 -29.43 -7.12
CA ARG A 115 -5.89 -28.41 -6.12
C ARG A 115 -5.11 -28.57 -4.82
N HIS A 116 -4.97 -29.78 -4.30
CA HIS A 116 -4.22 -30.04 -3.07
C HIS A 116 -2.72 -29.76 -3.25
N VAL A 117 -2.17 -30.17 -4.40
CA VAL A 117 -0.76 -29.94 -4.72
C VAL A 117 -0.48 -28.44 -4.86
N LEU A 118 -1.30 -27.72 -5.62
CA LEU A 118 -1.16 -26.27 -5.76
C LEU A 118 -1.28 -25.56 -4.40
N ALA A 119 -2.30 -25.88 -3.60
CA ALA A 119 -2.48 -25.28 -2.28
C ALA A 119 -1.26 -25.50 -1.35
N SER A 120 -0.68 -26.70 -1.38
CA SER A 120 0.49 -27.04 -0.56
C SER A 120 1.77 -26.33 -0.99
N LEU A 121 1.95 -26.09 -2.30
CA LEU A 121 3.18 -25.48 -2.83
C LEU A 121 3.10 -23.95 -2.87
N LEU A 122 1.90 -23.39 -3.07
CA LEU A 122 1.65 -21.95 -3.02
C LEU A 122 2.08 -21.32 -1.70
N GLY A 123 1.85 -22.01 -0.58
CA GLY A 123 2.28 -21.56 0.75
C GLY A 123 3.79 -21.56 0.96
N ARG A 124 4.58 -22.01 -0.02
CA ARG A 124 6.05 -22.11 0.01
C ARG A 124 6.75 -21.17 -0.95
N ILE A 125 6.00 -20.37 -1.70
CA ILE A 125 6.59 -19.35 -2.57
C ILE A 125 7.05 -18.21 -1.67
N ASP A 126 8.36 -18.04 -1.57
CA ASP A 126 8.97 -16.89 -0.90
C ASP A 126 9.10 -15.73 -1.90
N GLY A 127 8.58 -14.56 -1.52
CA GLY A 127 8.69 -13.34 -2.32
C GLY A 127 7.99 -13.41 -3.68
N GLU A 128 8.54 -12.68 -4.65
CA GLU A 128 8.01 -12.62 -6.02
C GLU A 128 8.71 -13.64 -6.90
N ALA A 129 7.94 -14.55 -7.50
CA ALA A 129 8.47 -15.64 -8.29
C ALA A 129 7.65 -15.80 -9.60
N PRO A 130 7.76 -14.84 -10.54
CA PRO A 130 6.87 -14.76 -11.70
C PRO A 130 6.89 -16.03 -12.57
N SER A 131 8.03 -16.72 -12.65
CA SER A 131 8.16 -17.97 -13.40
C SER A 131 7.40 -19.15 -12.75
N ILE A 132 7.34 -19.19 -11.41
CA ILE A 132 6.57 -20.18 -10.64
C ILE A 132 5.08 -19.83 -10.70
N GLU A 133 4.76 -18.55 -10.52
CA GLU A 133 3.39 -18.02 -10.57
C GLU A 133 2.74 -18.32 -11.94
N GLN A 134 3.48 -18.07 -13.02
CA GLN A 134 3.06 -18.37 -14.39
C GLN A 134 2.85 -19.88 -14.62
N ALA A 135 3.74 -20.73 -14.11
CA ALA A 135 3.60 -22.18 -14.25
C ALA A 135 2.33 -22.71 -13.55
N PHE A 136 1.99 -22.16 -12.38
CA PHE A 136 0.75 -22.50 -11.67
C PHE A 136 -0.50 -21.97 -12.38
N ALA A 137 -0.45 -20.77 -12.97
CA ALA A 137 -1.53 -20.26 -13.81
C ALA A 137 -1.79 -21.18 -15.02
N GLU A 138 -0.72 -21.59 -15.71
CA GLU A 138 -0.79 -22.52 -16.85
C GLU A 138 -1.31 -23.91 -16.44
N ALA A 139 -1.01 -24.37 -15.22
CA ALA A 139 -1.55 -25.62 -14.69
C ALA A 139 -3.07 -25.53 -14.48
N LEU A 140 -3.58 -24.38 -14.00
CA LEU A 140 -5.01 -24.13 -13.87
C LEU A 140 -5.70 -24.00 -15.24
N ASP A 141 -5.05 -23.40 -16.25
CA ASP A 141 -5.57 -23.30 -17.63
C ASP A 141 -5.68 -24.65 -18.33
N ALA A 142 -4.83 -25.60 -17.97
CA ALA A 142 -4.89 -26.96 -18.49
C ALA A 142 -6.16 -27.73 -18.06
N LEU A 143 -6.83 -27.31 -16.98
CA LEU A 143 -8.09 -27.92 -16.56
C LEU A 143 -9.20 -27.72 -17.60
N PRO A 144 -10.12 -28.68 -17.76
CA PRO A 144 -11.33 -28.51 -18.55
C PRO A 144 -12.12 -27.26 -18.12
N ALA A 145 -12.69 -26.53 -19.07
CA ALA A 145 -13.42 -25.28 -18.80
C ALA A 145 -14.56 -25.44 -17.76
N SER A 146 -15.22 -26.61 -17.73
CA SER A 146 -16.24 -26.96 -16.74
C SER A 146 -15.73 -27.06 -15.30
N GLN A 147 -14.43 -27.33 -15.11
CA GLN A 147 -13.81 -27.57 -13.81
C GLN A 147 -13.06 -26.35 -13.26
N ARG A 148 -12.61 -25.43 -14.13
CA ARG A 148 -11.81 -24.24 -13.75
C ARG A 148 -12.46 -23.40 -12.64
N HIS A 149 -13.76 -23.12 -12.77
CA HIS A 149 -14.51 -22.34 -11.78
C HIS A 149 -14.53 -23.01 -10.39
N GLY A 150 -14.80 -24.32 -10.36
CA GLY A 150 -14.81 -25.12 -9.14
C GLY A 150 -13.44 -25.16 -8.49
N ALA A 151 -12.40 -25.39 -9.30
CA ALA A 151 -11.03 -25.43 -8.83
C ALA A 151 -10.59 -24.14 -8.14
N VAL A 152 -10.74 -22.99 -8.78
CA VAL A 152 -10.36 -21.69 -8.19
C VAL A 152 -11.20 -21.34 -6.95
N THR A 153 -12.50 -21.67 -6.97
CA THR A 153 -13.40 -21.39 -5.84
C THR A 153 -13.00 -22.18 -4.60
N GLU A 154 -12.66 -23.46 -4.77
CA GLU A 154 -12.22 -24.34 -3.69
C GLU A 154 -10.82 -23.97 -3.19
N LEU A 155 -9.92 -23.60 -4.09
CA LEU A 155 -8.59 -23.11 -3.75
C LEU A 155 -8.70 -21.82 -2.90
N SER A 156 -9.53 -20.87 -3.33
CA SER A 156 -9.85 -19.66 -2.55
C SER A 156 -10.49 -19.97 -1.19
N ARG A 157 -11.31 -21.03 -1.10
CA ARG A 157 -11.89 -21.48 0.17
C ARG A 157 -10.80 -22.02 1.11
N HIS A 158 -9.89 -22.83 0.58
CA HIS A 158 -8.77 -23.39 1.34
C HIS A 158 -7.88 -22.28 1.92
N PHE A 159 -7.47 -21.31 1.09
CA PHE A 159 -6.64 -20.19 1.56
C PHE A 159 -7.34 -19.36 2.63
N ARG A 160 -8.65 -19.10 2.50
CA ARG A 160 -9.41 -18.42 3.55
C ARG A 160 -9.38 -19.19 4.87
N THR A 161 -9.58 -20.51 4.84
CA THR A 161 -9.56 -21.33 6.05
C THR A 161 -8.17 -21.38 6.68
N SER A 162 -7.12 -21.56 5.88
CA SER A 162 -5.74 -21.64 6.36
C SER A 162 -5.23 -20.30 6.89
N PHE A 163 -5.60 -19.17 6.27
CA PHE A 163 -5.30 -17.82 6.78
C PHE A 163 -5.94 -17.58 8.16
N LYS A 164 -7.22 -17.96 8.34
CA LYS A 164 -7.90 -17.85 9.64
C LYS A 164 -7.27 -18.72 10.74
N LEU A 165 -6.63 -19.82 10.35
CA LEU A 165 -5.89 -20.71 11.24
C LEU A 165 -4.45 -20.26 11.48
N GLY A 166 -4.02 -19.12 10.92
CA GLY A 166 -2.65 -18.61 11.04
C GLY A 166 -1.61 -19.40 10.25
N LYS A 167 -2.03 -20.29 9.33
CA LYS A 167 -1.12 -21.13 8.52
C LYS A 167 -0.59 -20.43 7.28
N HIS A 168 -1.25 -19.37 6.82
CA HIS A 168 -0.81 -18.53 5.71
C HIS A 168 -0.86 -17.06 6.13
N ASN A 169 0.02 -16.26 5.53
CA ASN A 169 0.11 -14.82 5.77
C ASN A 169 -0.51 -14.04 4.60
N THR A 170 -0.42 -12.71 4.68
CA THR A 170 -0.92 -11.81 3.62
C THR A 170 -0.19 -12.04 2.29
N ASP A 171 1.12 -12.34 2.33
CA ASP A 171 1.94 -12.50 1.13
C ASP A 171 1.48 -13.71 0.31
N THR A 172 1.13 -14.83 0.96
CA THR A 172 0.57 -16.00 0.26
C THR A 172 -0.72 -15.64 -0.51
N ILE A 173 -1.57 -14.79 0.06
CA ILE A 173 -2.79 -14.33 -0.62
C ILE A 173 -2.41 -13.43 -1.81
N ARG A 174 -1.43 -12.54 -1.68
CA ARG A 174 -0.95 -11.71 -2.80
C ARG A 174 -0.43 -12.57 -3.95
N THR A 175 0.39 -13.58 -3.65
CA THR A 175 0.90 -14.54 -4.65
C THR A 175 -0.25 -15.27 -5.36
N LEU A 176 -1.30 -15.68 -4.63
CA LEU A 176 -2.49 -16.26 -5.26
C LEU A 176 -3.16 -15.28 -6.24
N PHE A 177 -3.30 -14.00 -5.89
CA PHE A 177 -3.86 -13.00 -6.81
C PHE A 177 -2.99 -12.83 -8.06
N ARG A 178 -1.65 -12.78 -7.94
CA ARG A 178 -0.76 -12.72 -9.10
C ARG A 178 -0.90 -13.92 -10.04
N ILE A 179 -1.05 -15.13 -9.48
CA ILE A 179 -1.30 -16.35 -10.27
C ILE A 179 -2.64 -16.27 -11.00
N LEU A 180 -3.69 -15.79 -10.32
CA LEU A 180 -5.00 -15.63 -10.93
C LEU A 180 -5.03 -14.52 -11.99
N ASP A 181 -4.18 -13.50 -11.86
CA ASP A 181 -4.00 -12.46 -12.88
C ASP A 181 -3.26 -12.97 -14.13
N SER A 182 -2.40 -13.98 -13.98
CA SER A 182 -1.76 -14.68 -15.12
C SER A 182 -2.65 -15.76 -15.74
N PHE A 183 -3.79 -16.08 -15.13
CA PHE A 183 -4.68 -17.16 -15.57
C PHE A 183 -5.51 -16.71 -16.78
N GLN A 184 -5.26 -17.30 -17.95
CA GLN A 184 -5.82 -16.80 -19.22
C GLN A 184 -7.35 -16.87 -19.24
N SER A 185 -7.93 -17.91 -18.64
CA SER A 185 -9.38 -18.05 -18.59
C SER A 185 -10.11 -17.05 -17.69
N LEU A 186 -9.38 -16.29 -16.86
CA LEU A 186 -9.92 -15.23 -16.00
C LEU A 186 -9.70 -13.81 -16.55
N GLN A 187 -9.10 -13.68 -17.73
CA GLN A 187 -8.92 -12.38 -18.39
C GLN A 187 -10.27 -11.79 -18.82
N GLY A 188 -10.37 -10.46 -18.79
CA GLY A 188 -11.57 -9.72 -19.15
C GLY A 188 -12.20 -9.02 -17.95
N SER A 189 -13.49 -8.68 -18.03
CA SER A 189 -14.14 -7.90 -16.97
C SER A 189 -14.34 -8.71 -15.68
N HIS A 190 -13.77 -8.21 -14.59
CA HIS A 190 -13.84 -8.82 -13.26
C HIS A 190 -15.24 -8.70 -12.66
N VAL A 191 -15.99 -7.68 -13.10
CA VAL A 191 -17.39 -7.41 -12.72
C VAL A 191 -18.37 -8.41 -13.31
N GLN A 192 -18.05 -9.04 -14.44
CA GLN A 192 -18.93 -10.02 -15.09
C GLN A 192 -18.51 -11.47 -14.79
N HIS A 193 -17.25 -11.68 -14.38
CA HIS A 193 -16.70 -13.01 -14.22
C HIS A 193 -17.07 -13.68 -12.88
N SER A 194 -17.91 -14.72 -12.92
CA SER A 194 -18.42 -15.43 -11.73
C SER A 194 -17.32 -15.99 -10.80
N THR A 195 -16.20 -16.46 -11.35
CA THR A 195 -15.04 -16.91 -10.56
C THR A 195 -14.42 -15.78 -9.74
N TRP A 196 -14.11 -14.62 -10.34
CA TRP A 196 -13.59 -13.46 -9.61
C TRP A 196 -14.50 -13.03 -8.46
N HIS A 197 -15.82 -13.14 -8.64
CA HIS A 197 -16.76 -12.84 -7.55
C HIS A 197 -16.58 -13.75 -6.35
N GLN A 198 -16.33 -15.05 -6.59
CA GLN A 198 -16.06 -16.00 -5.53
C GLN A 198 -14.73 -15.72 -4.84
N VAL A 199 -13.71 -15.36 -5.61
CA VAL A 199 -12.38 -14.99 -5.11
C VAL A 199 -12.50 -13.76 -4.19
N TYR A 200 -13.04 -12.64 -4.67
CA TYR A 200 -13.20 -11.42 -3.87
C TYR A 200 -14.10 -11.63 -2.65
N ARG A 201 -15.23 -12.36 -2.79
CA ARG A 201 -16.14 -12.64 -1.68
C ARG A 201 -15.45 -13.45 -0.56
N ARG A 202 -14.52 -14.34 -0.91
CA ARG A 202 -13.82 -15.19 0.07
C ARG A 202 -12.60 -14.49 0.66
N LEU A 203 -11.78 -13.87 -0.19
CA LEU A 203 -10.47 -13.35 0.18
C LEU A 203 -10.47 -11.84 0.45
N GLY A 204 -11.30 -11.05 -0.23
CA GLY A 204 -11.38 -9.61 -0.06
C GLY A 204 -11.73 -9.18 1.37
N SER A 205 -12.49 -10.00 2.11
CA SER A 205 -12.77 -9.76 3.54
C SER A 205 -11.57 -9.91 4.48
N LEU A 206 -10.48 -10.52 4.02
CA LEU A 206 -9.29 -10.78 4.82
C LEU A 206 -8.30 -9.61 4.77
N LEU A 207 -8.29 -8.85 3.67
CA LEU A 207 -7.26 -7.87 3.37
C LEU A 207 -7.84 -6.46 3.17
N ARG A 208 -7.01 -5.43 3.39
CA ARG A 208 -7.31 -4.06 2.92
C ARG A 208 -7.00 -3.94 1.43
N PRO A 209 -7.63 -3.02 0.69
CA PRO A 209 -7.34 -2.79 -0.74
C PRO A 209 -5.85 -2.58 -1.02
N ALA A 210 -5.17 -1.80 -0.18
CA ALA A 210 -3.75 -1.51 -0.33
C ALA A 210 -2.85 -2.76 -0.35
N ALA A 211 -3.24 -3.85 0.33
CA ALA A 211 -2.48 -5.09 0.30
C ALA A 211 -2.59 -5.86 -1.03
N LEU A 212 -3.56 -5.50 -1.88
CA LEU A 212 -3.78 -6.05 -3.22
C LEU A 212 -3.60 -4.97 -4.29
N ALA A 213 -2.77 -3.95 -4.02
CA ALA A 213 -2.66 -2.79 -4.89
C ALA A 213 -2.25 -3.14 -6.33
N GLU A 214 -1.32 -4.09 -6.53
CA GLU A 214 -0.87 -4.50 -7.88
C GLU A 214 -2.05 -5.05 -8.71
N HIS A 215 -2.80 -5.96 -8.11
CA HIS A 215 -3.99 -6.56 -8.71
C HIS A 215 -5.09 -5.53 -8.94
N LEU A 216 -5.44 -4.73 -7.94
CA LEU A 216 -6.56 -3.79 -8.05
C LEU A 216 -6.25 -2.64 -9.01
N CYS A 217 -5.00 -2.16 -9.04
CA CYS A 217 -4.56 -1.11 -9.95
C CYS A 217 -4.37 -1.58 -11.40
N SER A 218 -4.30 -2.90 -11.65
CA SER A 218 -4.26 -3.44 -13.01
C SER A 218 -5.64 -3.42 -13.69
N LEU A 219 -6.71 -3.36 -12.90
CA LEU A 219 -8.08 -3.24 -13.40
C LEU A 219 -8.32 -1.86 -14.03
N ASP A 220 -9.24 -1.82 -15.00
CA ASP A 220 -9.72 -0.52 -15.49
C ASP A 220 -10.45 0.23 -14.37
N ARG A 221 -10.49 1.57 -14.47
CA ARG A 221 -11.07 2.45 -13.44
C ARG A 221 -12.52 2.10 -13.10
N THR A 222 -13.30 1.59 -14.06
CA THR A 222 -14.71 1.25 -13.88
C THR A 222 -14.85 -0.07 -13.13
N ASP A 223 -14.14 -1.11 -13.57
CA ASP A 223 -14.12 -2.41 -12.89
C ASP A 223 -13.57 -2.27 -11.47
N LEU A 224 -12.49 -1.50 -11.28
CA LEU A 224 -11.95 -1.20 -9.95
C LEU A 224 -12.99 -0.59 -9.03
N ALA A 225 -13.68 0.47 -9.47
CA ALA A 225 -14.70 1.14 -8.65
C ALA A 225 -15.84 0.16 -8.27
N GLN A 226 -16.30 -0.65 -9.22
CA GLN A 226 -17.37 -1.62 -8.98
C GLN A 226 -16.94 -2.77 -8.06
N VAL A 227 -15.71 -3.27 -8.22
CA VAL A 227 -15.12 -4.30 -7.35
C VAL A 227 -14.97 -3.78 -5.92
N LEU A 228 -14.41 -2.57 -5.74
CA LEU A 228 -14.28 -1.93 -4.43
C LEU A 228 -15.65 -1.70 -3.77
N LEU A 229 -16.61 -1.19 -4.54
CA LEU A 229 -17.97 -0.98 -4.06
C LEU A 229 -18.63 -2.28 -3.59
N ARG A 230 -18.44 -3.37 -4.32
CA ARG A 230 -19.15 -4.62 -4.04
C ARG A 230 -18.54 -5.39 -2.86
N TYR A 231 -17.21 -5.37 -2.72
CA TYR A 231 -16.51 -6.27 -1.80
C TYR A 231 -15.83 -5.58 -0.61
N TRP A 232 -15.50 -4.30 -0.71
CA TRP A 232 -14.82 -3.56 0.36
C TRP A 232 -15.71 -2.53 1.05
N VAL A 233 -16.49 -1.74 0.29
CA VAL A 233 -17.43 -0.75 0.86
C VAL A 233 -18.34 -1.31 1.96
N PRO A 234 -18.96 -2.50 1.82
CA PRO A 234 -19.80 -3.06 2.87
C PRO A 234 -19.10 -3.17 4.24
N ARG A 235 -17.80 -3.44 4.26
CA ARG A 235 -17.01 -3.57 5.50
C ARG A 235 -16.83 -2.23 6.20
N TYR A 236 -16.53 -1.19 5.42
CA TYR A 236 -16.42 0.16 5.94
C TYR A 236 -17.76 0.66 6.48
N LEU A 237 -18.88 0.18 5.92
CA LEU A 237 -20.21 0.47 6.44
C LEU A 237 -20.55 -0.32 7.72
N GLU A 238 -20.12 -1.58 7.83
CA GLU A 238 -20.38 -2.43 9.01
C GLU A 238 -19.58 -2.00 10.25
N GLN A 239 -18.34 -1.53 10.08
CA GLN A 239 -17.47 -1.03 11.18
C GLN A 239 -18.01 0.21 11.90
N LEU A 240 -19.07 0.85 11.36
CA LEU A 240 -19.67 2.06 11.90
C LEU A 240 -20.67 1.83 13.05
N ASN A 241 -21.06 0.57 13.29
CA ASN A 241 -22.01 0.26 14.37
C ASN A 241 -21.36 0.34 15.77
N ASP A 242 -20.03 0.49 15.86
CA ASP A 242 -19.28 0.54 17.13
C ASP A 242 -19.12 1.95 17.73
N GLY A 243 -19.94 2.92 17.32
CA GLY A 243 -20.12 4.18 18.08
C GLY A 243 -18.97 5.20 18.00
N THR A 244 -17.96 4.97 17.16
CA THR A 244 -16.94 5.99 16.87
C THR A 244 -17.57 7.16 16.11
N ALA A 245 -17.62 8.32 16.77
CA ALA A 245 -18.06 9.55 16.17
C ALA A 245 -17.21 9.84 14.92
N ALA A 246 -17.88 10.03 13.77
CA ALA A 246 -17.22 10.59 12.60
C ALA A 246 -16.58 11.92 13.03
N GLU A 247 -15.30 12.11 12.74
CA GLU A 247 -14.64 13.38 13.03
C GLU A 247 -15.48 14.50 12.41
N LEU A 248 -15.61 15.64 13.10
CA LEU A 248 -16.22 16.83 12.49
C LEU A 248 -15.31 17.29 11.37
N HIS A 249 -15.51 16.73 10.19
CA HIS A 249 -14.72 17.02 9.02
C HIS A 249 -15.03 18.44 8.56
N ASP A 250 -13.99 19.12 8.11
CA ASP A 250 -14.07 20.45 7.49
C ASP A 250 -14.77 20.30 6.13
N HIS A 251 -16.08 20.19 6.22
CA HIS A 251 -16.98 19.92 5.11
C HIS A 251 -16.94 21.10 4.15
N GLY A 252 -16.31 20.92 2.98
CA GLY A 252 -16.54 21.79 1.83
C GLY A 252 -18.06 21.94 1.64
N LYS A 253 -18.59 23.16 1.80
CA LYS A 253 -20.03 23.55 1.77
C LYS A 253 -21.05 22.41 1.57
N PHE A 254 -21.18 21.51 2.55
CA PHE A 254 -22.24 20.50 2.50
C PHE A 254 -23.58 21.17 2.80
N ARG A 255 -24.57 21.06 1.90
CA ARG A 255 -25.97 21.10 2.35
C ARG A 255 -26.16 19.87 3.24
N ARG A 256 -26.36 20.10 4.54
CA ARG A 256 -26.69 19.06 5.51
C ARG A 256 -27.97 18.35 5.07
N ILE A 257 -27.88 17.15 4.49
CA ILE A 257 -29.02 16.24 4.45
C ILE A 257 -29.01 15.47 5.77
N THR A 258 -29.92 15.85 6.66
CA THR A 258 -30.13 15.17 7.94
C THR A 258 -30.89 13.87 7.68
N ILE A 259 -30.17 12.78 7.38
CA ILE A 259 -30.80 11.45 7.36
C ILE A 259 -30.92 10.98 8.80
N ALA A 260 -32.05 11.31 9.42
CA ALA A 260 -32.45 10.76 10.70
C ALA A 260 -32.56 9.23 10.58
N SER A 261 -31.91 8.52 11.52
CA SER A 261 -32.39 7.25 12.08
C SER A 261 -32.74 6.08 11.13
N ARG A 262 -32.12 5.94 9.95
CA ARG A 262 -32.53 4.90 8.97
C ARG A 262 -31.59 3.73 8.69
N MET A 263 -30.35 3.69 9.20
CA MET A 263 -29.53 2.48 9.00
C MET A 263 -29.82 1.45 10.09
N ARG A 264 -30.64 0.45 9.75
CA ARG A 264 -30.88 -0.70 10.64
C ARG A 264 -30.76 -2.07 9.97
N SER A 265 -30.52 -2.19 8.66
CA SER A 265 -30.44 -3.53 8.05
C SER A 265 -29.42 -3.73 6.92
N ARG A 266 -28.90 -4.96 6.84
CA ARG A 266 -28.02 -5.51 5.80
C ARG A 266 -28.62 -5.46 4.38
N ALA A 267 -29.96 -5.32 4.27
CA ALA A 267 -30.66 -5.20 2.99
C ALA A 267 -30.42 -3.84 2.30
N GLU A 268 -30.09 -2.79 3.07
CA GLU A 268 -29.89 -1.43 2.53
C GLU A 268 -28.52 -1.30 1.82
N VAL A 269 -27.50 -2.03 2.26
CA VAL A 269 -26.18 -2.09 1.60
C VAL A 269 -26.28 -2.71 0.20
N HIS A 270 -27.12 -3.73 0.02
CA HIS A 270 -27.40 -4.30 -1.30
C HIS A 270 -28.16 -3.30 -2.20
N GLY A 271 -29.03 -2.47 -1.63
CA GLY A 271 -29.68 -1.37 -2.34
C GLY A 271 -28.69 -0.33 -2.88
N ILE A 272 -27.66 0.03 -2.10
CA ILE A 272 -26.60 0.98 -2.51
C ILE A 272 -25.78 0.44 -3.67
N VAL A 273 -25.36 -0.83 -3.59
CA VAL A 273 -24.62 -1.49 -4.68
C VAL A 273 -25.46 -1.54 -5.96
N HIS A 274 -26.77 -1.76 -5.82
CA HIS A 274 -27.71 -1.77 -6.95
C HIS A 274 -27.95 -0.38 -7.54
N GLU A 275 -28.11 0.66 -6.71
CA GLU A 275 -28.29 2.05 -7.15
C GLU A 275 -27.06 2.56 -7.92
N TYR A 276 -25.85 2.27 -7.44
CA TYR A 276 -24.62 2.60 -8.16
C TYR A 276 -24.46 1.82 -9.47
N ALA A 277 -24.77 0.51 -9.47
CA ALA A 277 -24.74 -0.30 -10.69
C ALA A 277 -25.76 0.21 -11.71
N GLN A 278 -26.92 0.70 -11.28
CA GLN A 278 -27.90 1.34 -12.16
C GLN A 278 -27.41 2.67 -12.74
N LEU A 279 -26.74 3.52 -11.96
CA LEU A 279 -26.16 4.77 -12.45
C LEU A 279 -25.18 4.56 -13.61
N TRP A 280 -24.38 3.49 -13.56
CA TRP A 280 -23.34 3.18 -14.55
C TRP A 280 -23.77 2.22 -15.67
N THR A 281 -24.89 1.51 -15.52
CA THR A 281 -25.53 0.77 -16.63
C THR A 281 -26.51 1.64 -17.42
N SER A 282 -27.01 2.72 -16.83
CA SER A 282 -28.00 3.63 -17.44
C SER A 282 -27.38 4.90 -18.04
N THR A 283 -26.07 5.11 -17.91
CA THR A 283 -25.34 6.16 -18.63
C THR A 283 -24.78 5.58 -19.93
N PRO A 284 -25.51 5.66 -21.07
CA PRO A 284 -24.87 5.43 -22.35
C PRO A 284 -23.78 6.48 -22.53
N ILE A 285 -22.66 6.05 -23.14
CA ILE A 285 -21.68 6.95 -23.75
C ILE A 285 -22.47 7.86 -24.70
N ALA A 286 -22.82 9.06 -24.24
CA ALA A 286 -23.53 10.04 -25.04
C ALA A 286 -22.52 10.64 -26.03
N VAL A 287 -22.30 9.91 -27.12
CA VAL A 287 -21.87 10.47 -28.39
C VAL A 287 -22.97 11.44 -28.81
N GLY A 288 -22.68 12.73 -28.71
CA GLY A 288 -23.36 13.82 -29.40
C GLY A 288 -24.90 13.85 -29.32
N HIS A 289 -25.44 14.77 -28.53
CA HIS A 289 -26.20 15.92 -29.05
C HIS A 289 -26.65 16.77 -27.86
N GLY A 290 -26.44 18.08 -27.99
CA GLY A 290 -26.56 19.04 -26.91
C GLY A 290 -27.97 19.16 -26.37
N LEU A 291 -28.04 19.42 -25.06
CA LEU A 291 -28.90 20.43 -24.45
C LEU A 291 -28.25 20.78 -23.10
N ASP A 292 -28.20 22.08 -22.88
CA ASP A 292 -27.49 22.80 -21.84
C ASP A 292 -28.24 22.64 -20.51
N ASP A 293 -27.75 21.77 -19.62
CA ASP A 293 -28.07 21.82 -18.19
C ASP A 293 -26.79 21.51 -17.40
N GLY A 294 -26.50 22.33 -16.39
CA GLY A 294 -25.21 22.41 -15.67
C GLY A 294 -24.85 21.21 -14.79
N SER A 295 -25.34 20.02 -15.14
CA SER A 295 -25.03 18.74 -14.53
C SER A 295 -23.60 18.31 -14.89
N LYS A 296 -22.70 18.47 -13.93
CA LYS A 296 -21.28 18.12 -14.01
C LYS A 296 -21.08 16.75 -14.64
N LYS A 297 -20.38 16.69 -15.77
CA LYS A 297 -19.86 15.44 -16.32
C LYS A 297 -18.93 14.81 -15.30
N HIS A 298 -19.44 13.82 -14.59
CA HIS A 298 -18.65 12.96 -13.72
C HIS A 298 -17.81 12.02 -14.61
N THR A 299 -16.49 12.28 -14.71
CA THR A 299 -15.60 11.56 -15.64
C THR A 299 -14.78 10.44 -15.00
N ASP A 300 -14.75 10.32 -13.67
CA ASP A 300 -13.93 9.33 -12.96
C ASP A 300 -14.78 8.45 -12.02
N PRO A 301 -14.94 7.14 -12.31
CA PRO A 301 -15.73 6.22 -11.49
C PRO A 301 -15.33 6.18 -10.01
N LEU A 302 -14.05 6.38 -9.70
CA LEU A 302 -13.58 6.39 -8.30
C LEU A 302 -14.06 7.63 -7.55
N ILE A 303 -14.13 8.77 -8.23
CA ILE A 303 -14.64 10.01 -7.63
C ILE A 303 -16.14 9.88 -7.39
N ASP A 304 -16.89 9.26 -8.29
CA ASP A 304 -18.33 9.06 -8.11
C ASP A 304 -18.65 8.10 -6.97
N LEU A 305 -17.85 7.04 -6.83
CA LEU A 305 -17.89 6.16 -5.67
C LEU A 305 -17.67 6.96 -4.36
N LEU A 306 -16.68 7.84 -4.34
CA LEU A 306 -16.40 8.70 -3.19
C LEU A 306 -17.55 9.69 -2.90
N VAL A 307 -18.12 10.31 -3.94
CA VAL A 307 -19.27 11.22 -3.82
C VAL A 307 -20.48 10.50 -3.25
N MET A 308 -20.75 9.29 -3.75
CA MET A 308 -21.79 8.44 -3.21
C MET A 308 -21.53 8.20 -1.72
N LEU A 309 -20.36 7.70 -1.32
CA LEU A 309 -20.00 7.46 0.08
C LEU A 309 -20.09 8.72 0.97
N ALA A 310 -19.71 9.89 0.44
CA ALA A 310 -19.80 11.15 1.14
C ALA A 310 -21.25 11.55 1.46
N LYS A 311 -22.21 11.26 0.55
CA LYS A 311 -23.66 11.45 0.81
C LYS A 311 -24.17 10.58 1.95
N TRP A 312 -23.59 9.40 2.14
CA TRP A 312 -23.95 8.47 3.23
C TRP A 312 -23.21 8.75 4.55
N ARG A 313 -22.48 9.88 4.62
CA ARG A 313 -21.93 10.54 5.82
C ARG A 313 -20.93 9.76 6.67
N LYS A 314 -20.62 8.50 6.37
CA LYS A 314 -19.83 7.67 7.27
C LYS A 314 -18.92 6.72 6.48
N SER A 315 -17.63 6.74 6.83
CA SER A 315 -16.51 5.99 6.23
C SER A 315 -15.88 6.49 4.92
N TYR A 316 -16.29 7.65 4.40
CA TYR A 316 -15.60 8.29 3.27
C TYR A 316 -14.10 8.51 3.55
N ALA A 317 -13.73 9.02 4.73
CA ALA A 317 -12.34 9.32 5.06
C ALA A 317 -11.44 8.07 5.11
N ILE A 318 -11.94 6.99 5.72
CA ILE A 318 -11.22 5.70 5.82
C ILE A 318 -11.08 5.09 4.43
N PHE A 319 -12.13 5.09 3.62
CA PHE A 319 -12.07 4.57 2.26
C PHE A 319 -11.15 5.40 1.37
N LEU A 320 -11.18 6.74 1.47
CA LEU A 320 -10.28 7.61 0.73
C LEU A 320 -8.82 7.38 1.14
N GLN A 321 -8.54 7.17 2.43
CA GLN A 321 -7.21 6.82 2.91
C GLN A 321 -6.74 5.50 2.29
N ASP A 322 -7.52 4.43 2.42
CA ASP A 322 -7.15 3.12 1.87
C ASP A 322 -7.02 3.15 0.34
N LEU A 323 -7.82 3.96 -0.36
CA LEU A 323 -7.72 4.19 -1.80
C LEU A 323 -6.38 4.87 -2.15
N LEU A 324 -6.01 5.93 -1.43
CA LEU A 324 -4.74 6.63 -1.68
C LEU A 324 -3.53 5.81 -1.26
N ASP A 325 -3.63 4.99 -0.22
CA ASP A 325 -2.58 4.04 0.18
C ASP A 325 -2.38 2.98 -0.92
N MET A 326 -3.49 2.46 -1.48
CA MET A 326 -3.46 1.52 -2.61
C MET A 326 -2.82 2.15 -3.86
N LEU A 327 -3.22 3.37 -4.23
CA LEU A 327 -2.63 4.07 -5.38
C LEU A 327 -1.16 4.38 -5.13
N SER A 328 -0.80 4.86 -3.93
CA SER A 328 0.58 5.19 -3.56
C SER A 328 1.54 4.00 -3.63
N ALA A 329 1.04 2.78 -3.50
CA ALA A 329 1.84 1.56 -3.54
C ALA A 329 2.32 1.17 -4.95
N VAL A 330 1.56 1.53 -6.01
CA VAL A 330 1.78 1.00 -7.37
C VAL A 330 1.79 2.07 -8.45
N GLN A 331 1.10 3.19 -8.22
CA GLN A 331 0.98 4.28 -9.17
C GLN A 331 2.07 5.33 -8.97
N THR A 332 2.29 6.12 -10.02
CA THR A 332 3.18 7.27 -9.94
C THR A 332 2.60 8.37 -9.04
N ARG A 333 3.47 9.15 -8.39
CA ARG A 333 3.07 10.32 -7.59
C ARG A 333 2.13 11.27 -8.34
N GLY A 334 2.31 11.42 -9.65
CA GLY A 334 1.43 12.21 -10.51
C GLY A 334 -0.01 11.69 -10.57
N GLN A 335 -0.22 10.36 -10.61
CA GLN A 335 -1.55 9.76 -10.61
C GLN A 335 -2.23 9.81 -9.23
N VAL A 336 -1.44 9.71 -8.16
CA VAL A 336 -1.95 9.96 -6.80
C VAL A 336 -2.40 11.42 -6.67
N TRP A 337 -1.59 12.35 -7.19
CA TRP A 337 -1.91 13.78 -7.22
C TRP A 337 -3.18 14.08 -8.02
N THR A 338 -3.36 13.53 -9.23
CA THR A 338 -4.58 13.78 -10.02
C THR A 338 -5.84 13.30 -9.31
N THR A 339 -5.76 12.19 -8.57
CA THR A 339 -6.87 11.69 -7.75
C THR A 339 -7.16 12.65 -6.59
N PHE A 340 -6.14 13.07 -5.85
CA PHE A 340 -6.28 14.09 -4.79
C PHE A 340 -6.89 15.38 -5.32
N GLU A 341 -6.42 15.88 -6.46
CA GLU A 341 -6.89 17.12 -7.05
C GLU A 341 -8.34 17.02 -7.53
N SER A 342 -8.73 15.86 -8.05
CA SER A 342 -10.11 15.57 -8.43
C SER A 342 -11.04 15.58 -7.21
N VAL A 343 -10.60 15.01 -6.09
CA VAL A 343 -11.32 15.07 -4.80
C VAL A 343 -11.41 16.52 -4.30
N ARG A 344 -10.30 17.25 -4.29
CA ARG A 344 -10.22 18.64 -3.80
C ARG A 344 -11.13 19.61 -4.56
N ARG A 345 -11.22 19.45 -5.89
CA ARG A 345 -12.04 20.32 -6.75
C ARG A 345 -13.52 19.94 -6.75
N HIS A 346 -13.87 18.76 -6.26
CA HIS A 346 -15.24 18.28 -6.29
C HIS A 346 -16.10 19.02 -5.24
N PRO A 347 -17.26 19.60 -5.61
CA PRO A 347 -18.11 20.40 -4.72
C PRO A 347 -18.65 19.64 -3.49
N GLU A 348 -18.80 18.32 -3.60
CA GLU A 348 -19.42 17.46 -2.59
C GLU A 348 -18.40 16.66 -1.78
N LEU A 349 -17.10 16.85 -2.05
CA LEU A 349 -16.02 16.16 -1.34
C LEU A 349 -15.20 17.16 -0.54
N GLY A 350 -14.63 16.71 0.57
CA GLY A 350 -13.62 17.42 1.34
C GLY A 350 -12.43 16.52 1.59
N VAL A 351 -11.25 17.08 1.81
CA VAL A 351 -10.06 16.28 2.13
C VAL A 351 -9.92 16.17 3.65
N PRO A 352 -9.96 14.96 4.24
CA PRO A 352 -9.74 14.78 5.67
C PRO A 352 -8.29 15.11 6.08
N ASN A 353 -8.10 15.57 7.33
CA ASN A 353 -6.77 15.88 7.87
C ASN A 353 -5.83 14.66 7.85
N SER A 354 -6.32 13.47 8.23
CA SER A 354 -5.52 12.24 8.23
C SER A 354 -4.98 11.90 6.84
N VAL A 355 -5.81 12.11 5.82
CA VAL A 355 -5.47 11.89 4.41
C VAL A 355 -4.47 12.93 3.94
N ALA A 356 -4.73 14.20 4.22
CA ALA A 356 -3.84 15.31 3.84
C ALA A 356 -2.45 15.14 4.45
N LYS A 357 -2.38 14.81 5.75
CA LYS A 357 -1.13 14.51 6.47
C LYS A 357 -0.33 13.39 5.80
N THR A 358 -0.98 12.26 5.54
CA THR A 358 -0.33 11.10 4.91
C THR A 358 0.19 11.45 3.52
N LEU A 359 -0.59 12.22 2.76
CA LEU A 359 -0.19 12.65 1.42
C LEU A 359 0.97 13.65 1.43
N VAL A 360 0.98 14.61 2.37
CA VAL A 360 2.12 15.53 2.57
C VAL A 360 3.39 14.73 2.85
N HIS A 361 3.35 13.76 3.77
CA HIS A 361 4.51 12.91 4.07
C HIS A 361 4.96 12.07 2.87
N TYR A 362 4.02 11.46 2.15
CA TYR A 362 4.31 10.64 0.97
C TYR A 362 4.97 11.43 -0.18
N LEU A 363 4.49 12.65 -0.43
CA LEU A 363 5.05 13.55 -1.45
C LEU A 363 6.40 14.13 -1.00
N ALA A 364 6.54 14.46 0.28
CA ALA A 364 7.76 15.05 0.82
C ALA A 364 8.91 14.03 1.00
N ALA A 365 8.61 12.72 1.04
CA ALA A 365 9.58 11.65 1.30
C ALA A 365 10.79 11.58 0.34
N THR A 366 10.68 12.10 -0.90
CA THR A 366 11.79 12.03 -1.86
C THR A 366 12.71 13.25 -1.83
N SER A 367 12.36 14.29 -1.07
CA SER A 367 13.10 15.57 -1.07
C SER A 367 13.25 16.21 -2.48
N ASP A 368 12.40 15.83 -3.43
CA ASP A 368 12.38 16.39 -4.78
C ASP A 368 11.63 17.73 -4.74
N PRO A 369 12.22 18.85 -5.20
CA PRO A 369 11.56 20.14 -5.25
C PRO A 369 10.18 20.13 -5.92
N ALA A 370 9.97 19.32 -6.96
CA ALA A 370 8.69 19.21 -7.63
C ALA A 370 7.62 18.57 -6.72
N HIS A 371 7.96 17.49 -6.02
CA HIS A 371 7.04 16.84 -5.08
C HIS A 371 6.82 17.65 -3.81
N LEU A 372 7.83 18.38 -3.32
CA LEU A 372 7.69 19.33 -2.21
C LEU A 372 6.72 20.47 -2.56
N HIS A 373 6.69 20.92 -3.81
CA HIS A 373 5.69 21.87 -4.28
C HIS A 373 4.27 21.29 -4.21
N LEU A 374 4.08 20.04 -4.66
CA LEU A 374 2.78 19.37 -4.55
C LEU A 374 2.36 19.18 -3.09
N ALA A 375 3.30 18.81 -2.20
CA ALA A 375 3.06 18.69 -0.77
C ALA A 375 2.61 20.03 -0.15
N TRP A 376 3.22 21.15 -0.58
CA TRP A 376 2.77 22.49 -0.21
C TRP A 376 1.33 22.75 -0.62
N GLU A 377 0.96 22.42 -1.86
CA GLU A 377 -0.42 22.61 -2.34
C GLU A 377 -1.43 21.74 -1.56
N VAL A 378 -1.07 20.51 -1.16
CA VAL A 378 -1.92 19.70 -0.25
C VAL A 378 -2.13 20.42 1.07
N PHE A 379 -1.04 20.89 1.69
CA PHE A 379 -1.08 21.53 3.00
C PHE A 379 -1.90 22.83 2.98
N GLU A 380 -1.75 23.63 1.93
CA GLU A 380 -2.50 24.88 1.73
C GLU A 380 -3.99 24.61 1.49
N ALA A 381 -4.31 23.54 0.76
CA ALA A 381 -5.70 23.15 0.46
C ALA A 381 -6.51 22.72 1.69
N VAL A 382 -5.87 22.37 2.82
CA VAL A 382 -6.54 21.87 4.02
C VAL A 382 -6.24 22.79 5.21
N PRO A 383 -7.09 23.81 5.47
CA PRO A 383 -6.85 24.81 6.52
C PRO A 383 -6.79 24.23 7.93
N SER A 384 -7.45 23.10 8.16
CA SER A 384 -7.53 22.40 9.43
C SER A 384 -6.36 21.45 9.71
N LEU A 385 -5.41 21.27 8.76
CA LEU A 385 -4.19 20.48 8.97
C LEU A 385 -3.17 21.30 9.77
N SER A 386 -2.72 20.75 10.90
CA SER A 386 -1.71 21.36 11.77
C SER A 386 -0.31 21.18 11.21
N VAL A 387 0.52 22.22 11.30
CA VAL A 387 1.94 22.14 10.95
C VAL A 387 2.71 21.17 11.86
N LEU A 388 2.25 20.97 13.11
CA LEU A 388 2.88 20.04 14.05
C LEU A 388 2.75 18.58 13.64
N GLU A 389 1.78 18.27 12.78
CA GLU A 389 1.64 16.93 12.22
C GLU A 389 2.59 16.67 11.05
N CYS A 390 3.25 17.72 10.54
CA CYS A 390 4.14 17.73 9.39
C CYS A 390 5.41 18.58 9.66
N ILE A 391 6.06 18.36 10.80
CA ILE A 391 7.24 19.14 11.24
C ILE A 391 8.38 19.06 10.20
N ASP A 392 8.71 17.84 9.76
CA ASP A 392 9.82 17.59 8.84
C ASP A 392 9.62 18.29 7.49
N PHE A 393 8.37 18.40 7.03
CA PHE A 393 8.03 19.09 5.79
C PHE A 393 8.46 20.57 5.81
N THR A 394 8.35 21.24 6.97
CA THR A 394 8.79 22.64 7.11
C THR A 394 10.30 22.78 6.90
N LEU A 395 11.08 21.84 7.45
CA LEU A 395 12.53 21.86 7.33
C LEU A 395 12.98 21.53 5.91
N GLN A 396 12.35 20.55 5.28
CA GLN A 396 12.61 20.18 3.88
C GLN A 396 12.33 21.33 2.92
N LEU A 397 11.26 22.11 3.14
CA LEU A 397 11.02 23.32 2.34
C LEU A 397 12.22 24.28 2.41
N ILE A 398 12.75 24.52 3.60
CA ILE A 398 13.88 25.43 3.81
C ILE A 398 15.15 24.90 3.13
N GLU A 399 15.49 23.63 3.38
CA GLU A 399 16.69 22.98 2.87
C GLU A 399 16.74 22.99 1.33
N HIS A 400 15.59 22.77 0.68
CA HIS A 400 15.47 22.76 -0.77
C HIS A 400 15.16 24.13 -1.40
N GLY A 401 15.24 25.22 -0.63
CA GLY A 401 15.07 26.58 -1.13
C GLY A 401 13.62 26.99 -1.47
N LEU A 402 12.64 26.14 -1.14
CA LEU A 402 11.21 26.41 -1.33
C LEU A 402 10.55 27.09 -0.13
N GLY A 403 11.24 27.14 1.02
CA GLY A 403 10.83 27.76 2.27
C GLY A 403 11.05 29.26 2.26
N THR A 404 10.25 29.98 1.46
CA THR A 404 10.22 31.45 1.49
C THR A 404 9.73 31.95 2.85
N PRO A 405 10.09 33.18 3.27
CA PRO A 405 9.58 33.76 4.51
C PRO A 405 8.05 33.69 4.58
N ASP A 406 7.36 34.02 3.49
CA ASP A 406 5.90 33.99 3.43
C ASP A 406 5.34 32.59 3.72
N ARG A 407 5.92 31.54 3.12
CA ARG A 407 5.48 30.16 3.34
C ARG A 407 5.76 29.69 4.77
N ILE A 408 6.97 29.92 5.28
CA ILE A 408 7.35 29.46 6.62
C ILE A 408 6.57 30.22 7.70
N PHE A 409 6.38 31.53 7.56
CA PHE A 409 5.54 32.28 8.49
C PHE A 409 4.06 31.95 8.33
N HIS A 410 3.58 31.58 7.14
CA HIS A 410 2.24 31.03 6.97
C HIS A 410 2.10 29.73 7.80
N LEU A 411 3.05 28.79 7.69
CA LEU A 411 3.09 27.55 8.48
C LEU A 411 3.10 27.83 9.99
N LEU A 412 4.00 28.68 10.46
CA LEU A 412 4.15 29.00 11.89
C LEU A 412 2.95 29.76 12.48
N ASN A 413 2.22 30.52 11.66
CA ASN A 413 1.02 31.25 12.10
C ASN A 413 -0.26 30.42 11.97
N LYS A 414 -0.26 29.33 11.20
CA LYS A 414 -1.41 28.45 11.03
C LYS A 414 -1.60 27.60 12.28
N LYS A 415 -2.43 28.11 13.20
CA LYS A 415 -2.80 27.41 14.43
C LYS A 415 -4.19 26.81 14.26
N THR A 416 -4.28 25.50 14.36
CA THR A 416 -5.57 24.80 14.42
C THR A 416 -6.10 24.81 15.85
N GLY A 417 -7.39 24.49 16.06
CA GLY A 417 -7.99 24.43 17.40
C GLY A 417 -7.14 23.74 18.48
N PRO A 418 -6.59 22.52 18.24
CA PRO A 418 -5.74 21.83 19.20
C PRO A 418 -4.37 22.49 19.42
N ASP A 419 -3.89 23.32 18.48
CA ASP A 419 -2.58 24.00 18.57
C ASP A 419 -2.61 25.25 19.46
N ILE A 420 -3.81 25.76 19.77
CA ILE A 420 -3.98 27.01 20.51
C ILE A 420 -3.96 26.73 22.02
N VAL A 421 -2.99 27.30 22.71
CA VAL A 421 -2.98 27.32 24.18
C VAL A 421 -4.07 28.26 24.69
N LYS A 422 -5.06 27.71 25.39
CA LYS A 422 -6.14 28.49 26.02
C LYS A 422 -5.58 29.48 27.05
N PRO A 423 -6.18 30.66 27.24
CA PRO A 423 -5.68 31.69 28.14
C PRO A 423 -5.34 31.20 29.55
N GLU A 424 -6.16 30.29 30.09
CA GLU A 424 -6.02 29.67 31.41
C GLU A 424 -4.74 28.83 31.60
N PHE A 425 -4.17 28.30 30.51
CA PHE A 425 -2.95 27.47 30.54
C PHE A 425 -1.69 28.22 30.11
N ARG A 426 -1.78 29.55 29.89
CA ARG A 426 -0.62 30.32 29.44
C ARG A 426 0.22 30.77 30.63
N GLY A 427 1.51 30.43 30.62
CA GLY A 427 2.47 30.98 31.60
C GLY A 427 2.69 32.49 31.46
N LYS A 428 2.44 33.06 30.28
CA LYS A 428 2.43 34.50 30.02
C LYS A 428 1.21 34.84 29.15
N PRO A 429 0.54 35.98 29.35
CA PRO A 429 -0.66 36.35 28.57
C PRO A 429 -0.47 36.29 27.04
N GLN A 430 0.73 36.69 26.58
CA GLN A 430 1.11 36.75 25.16
C GLN A 430 1.49 35.38 24.57
N LEU A 431 1.82 34.38 25.41
CA LEU A 431 2.31 33.08 24.97
C LEU A 431 1.17 32.17 24.50
N ALA A 432 0.72 32.41 23.27
CA ALA A 432 -0.30 31.62 22.60
C ALA A 432 0.28 30.48 21.74
N LEU A 433 1.55 30.11 21.93
CA LEU A 433 2.23 29.03 21.22
C LEU A 433 2.45 27.84 22.16
N GLN A 434 2.27 26.63 21.64
CA GLN A 434 2.71 25.41 22.31
C GLN A 434 4.23 25.23 22.20
N SER A 435 4.81 24.40 23.08
CA SER A 435 6.25 24.06 23.05
C SER A 435 6.68 23.60 21.66
N ALA A 436 5.95 22.66 21.04
CA ALA A 436 6.29 22.13 19.73
C ALA A 436 6.33 23.20 18.62
N HIS A 437 5.48 24.24 18.69
CA HIS A 437 5.53 25.36 17.73
C HIS A 437 6.77 26.23 17.95
N ILE A 438 7.14 26.43 19.22
CA ILE A 438 8.33 27.19 19.60
C ILE A 438 9.56 26.43 19.11
N ASP A 439 9.62 25.12 19.33
CA ASP A 439 10.71 24.25 18.89
C ASP A 439 10.83 24.24 17.37
N LEU A 440 9.71 24.13 16.64
CA LEU A 440 9.70 24.22 15.17
C LEU A 440 10.23 25.58 14.68
N ALA A 441 9.85 26.69 15.31
CA ALA A 441 10.39 28.00 14.94
C ALA A 441 11.92 28.06 15.14
N HIS A 442 12.43 27.53 16.25
CA HIS A 442 13.87 27.42 16.49
C HIS A 442 14.59 26.57 15.43
N LEU A 443 14.01 25.43 15.06
CA LEU A 443 14.54 24.55 14.01
C LEU A 443 14.53 25.24 12.64
N ALA A 444 13.46 25.97 12.30
CA ALA A 444 13.36 26.73 11.06
C ALA A 444 14.43 27.83 10.97
N ALA A 445 14.66 28.57 12.07
CA ALA A 445 15.75 29.55 12.15
C ALA A 445 17.11 28.89 11.92
N TYR A 446 17.34 27.73 12.53
CA TYR A 446 18.59 27.00 12.38
C TYR A 446 18.81 26.47 10.96
N ALA A 447 17.75 25.96 10.32
CA ALA A 447 17.79 25.52 8.93
C ALA A 447 18.15 26.66 7.98
N TRP A 448 17.52 27.85 8.13
CA TRP A 448 17.90 29.03 7.34
C TRP A 448 19.32 29.51 7.62
N ALA A 449 19.78 29.45 8.87
CA ALA A 449 21.14 29.81 9.22
C ALA A 449 22.17 28.89 8.54
N LYS A 450 21.84 27.61 8.34
CA LYS A 450 22.69 26.61 7.68
C LYS A 450 22.67 26.66 6.15
N GLN A 451 21.64 27.23 5.54
CA GLN A 451 21.45 27.20 4.10
C GLN A 451 22.59 27.89 3.33
N GLU A 452 23.42 27.12 2.63
CA GLU A 452 24.64 27.61 1.94
C GLU A 452 24.31 28.48 0.71
N ASN A 453 23.27 28.09 -0.05
CA ASN A 453 22.89 28.73 -1.32
C ASN A 453 22.15 30.07 -1.15
N THR A 454 22.29 30.74 -0.01
CA THR A 454 21.61 32.01 0.31
C THR A 454 22.66 33.03 0.77
N PRO A 455 22.57 34.32 0.42
CA PRO A 455 23.51 35.31 0.94
C PRO A 455 23.38 35.47 2.46
N SER A 456 24.50 35.66 3.18
CA SER A 456 24.53 35.90 4.64
C SER A 456 23.52 36.93 5.12
N ARG A 457 23.40 38.07 4.41
CA ARG A 457 22.41 39.13 4.72
C ARG A 457 20.97 38.61 4.69
N VAL A 458 20.62 37.76 3.73
CA VAL A 458 19.28 37.20 3.59
C VAL A 458 19.05 36.15 4.68
N ALA A 459 20.05 35.29 4.94
CA ALA A 459 19.98 34.30 6.02
C ALA A 459 19.79 34.98 7.38
N PHE A 460 20.60 36.00 7.69
CA PHE A 460 20.48 36.77 8.94
C PHE A 460 19.12 37.43 9.08
N ARG A 461 18.61 38.07 8.02
CA ARG A 461 17.27 38.67 8.03
C ARG A 461 16.18 37.64 8.36
N ARG A 462 16.21 36.47 7.75
CA ARG A 462 15.23 35.39 8.00
C ARG A 462 15.30 34.91 9.45
N VAL A 463 16.50 34.64 9.97
CA VAL A 463 16.70 34.25 11.38
C VAL A 463 16.20 35.34 12.33
N TRP A 464 16.51 36.60 12.03
CA TRP A 464 16.06 37.75 12.81
C TRP A 464 14.53 37.88 12.85
N GLU A 465 13.86 37.64 11.72
CA GLU A 465 12.40 37.63 11.65
C GLU A 465 11.79 36.52 12.54
N VAL A 466 12.42 35.34 12.63
CA VAL A 466 11.98 34.28 13.57
C VAL A 466 12.22 34.69 15.02
N TYR A 467 13.37 35.28 15.33
CA TYR A 467 13.66 35.81 16.66
C TYR A 467 12.59 36.82 17.10
N ARG A 468 12.23 37.77 16.22
CA ARG A 468 11.15 38.73 16.48
C ARG A 468 9.79 38.04 16.63
N PHE A 469 9.47 37.08 15.77
CA PHE A 469 8.23 36.30 15.87
C PHE A 469 8.04 35.65 17.24
N LEU A 470 9.10 35.09 17.82
CA LEU A 470 9.09 34.50 19.16
C LEU A 470 9.00 35.57 20.26
N GLN A 471 9.78 36.65 20.16
CA GLN A 471 9.74 37.75 21.12
C GLN A 471 8.38 38.43 21.21
N ASP A 472 7.77 38.75 20.07
CA ASP A 472 6.46 39.41 19.99
C ASP A 472 5.35 38.58 20.66
N ARG A 473 5.56 37.26 20.79
CA ARG A 473 4.65 36.31 21.45
C ARG A 473 5.09 35.94 22.86
N GLY A 474 6.14 36.56 23.39
CA GLY A 474 6.70 36.26 24.71
C GLY A 474 7.21 34.83 24.88
N ALA A 475 7.53 34.15 23.77
CA ALA A 475 8.00 32.78 23.77
C ALA A 475 9.43 32.67 24.31
N PRO A 476 9.76 31.57 25.03
CA PRO A 476 11.12 31.32 25.47
C PRO A 476 12.04 31.17 24.25
N LEU A 477 13.25 31.72 24.36
CA LEU A 477 14.30 31.56 23.37
C LEU A 477 15.25 30.47 23.86
N SER A 478 15.61 29.51 23.00
CA SER A 478 16.58 28.47 23.30
C SER A 478 17.99 28.86 22.84
N ALA A 479 18.99 28.13 23.33
CA ALA A 479 20.37 28.20 22.83
C ALA A 479 20.46 27.94 21.31
N LEU A 480 19.49 27.23 20.72
CA LEU A 480 19.46 27.05 19.27
C LEU A 480 19.20 28.38 18.54
N MET A 481 18.43 29.31 19.12
CA MET A 481 18.21 30.63 18.51
C MET A 481 19.48 31.48 18.52
N SER A 482 20.20 31.53 19.65
CA SER A 482 21.46 32.28 19.75
C SER A 482 22.48 31.73 18.75
N ARG A 483 22.63 30.40 18.65
CA ARG A 483 23.50 29.76 17.66
C ARG A 483 23.10 30.06 16.22
N SER A 484 21.81 30.07 15.91
CA SER A 484 21.31 30.47 14.58
C SER A 484 21.69 31.92 14.23
N LEU A 485 21.58 32.84 15.20
CA LEU A 485 21.95 34.24 15.03
C LEU A 485 23.46 34.44 14.89
N VAL A 486 24.27 33.74 15.69
CA VAL A 486 25.74 33.73 15.55
C VAL A 486 26.14 33.21 14.17
N ARG A 487 25.59 32.06 13.76
CA ARG A 487 25.92 31.48 12.45
C ARG A 487 25.55 32.41 11.31
N ALA A 488 24.32 32.92 11.29
CA ALA A 488 23.83 33.74 10.19
C ALA A 488 24.38 35.18 10.19
N GLY A 489 24.64 35.75 11.38
CA GLY A 489 25.01 37.16 11.56
C GLY A 489 26.48 37.41 11.87
N VAL A 490 27.28 36.39 12.20
CA VAL A 490 28.70 36.54 12.49
C VAL A 490 29.52 35.64 11.58
N VAL A 491 29.37 34.31 11.75
CA VAL A 491 30.21 33.32 11.07
C VAL A 491 30.09 33.42 9.55
N ARG A 492 28.86 33.45 9.02
CA ARG A 492 28.66 33.49 7.57
C ARG A 492 29.13 34.77 6.90
N PRO A 493 28.85 35.98 7.42
CA PRO A 493 29.45 37.20 6.88
C PRO A 493 30.98 37.14 6.84
N ILE A 494 31.63 36.66 7.91
CA ILE A 494 33.11 36.52 7.96
C ILE A 494 33.57 35.54 6.87
N GLN A 495 32.94 34.37 6.77
CA GLN A 495 33.23 33.38 5.70
C GLN A 495 32.99 33.91 4.27
N GLU A 496 32.12 34.91 4.11
CA GLU A 496 31.87 35.60 2.84
C GLU A 496 32.80 36.82 2.62
N GLY A 497 33.79 37.06 3.49
CA GLY A 497 34.71 38.20 3.45
C GLY A 497 34.04 39.55 3.74
N LYS A 498 33.00 39.56 4.57
CA LYS A 498 32.20 40.75 4.89
C LYS A 498 32.37 41.16 6.34
N ASN A 499 32.55 42.46 6.54
CA ASN A 499 32.61 43.05 7.87
C ASN A 499 31.25 43.00 8.58
N VAL A 500 31.26 42.54 9.83
CA VAL A 500 30.10 42.55 10.74
C VAL A 500 30.09 43.87 11.50
N SER A 501 28.94 44.55 11.55
CA SER A 501 28.85 45.80 12.31
C SER A 501 29.04 45.56 13.81
N LEU A 502 29.79 46.44 14.47
CA LEU A 502 30.06 46.39 15.92
C LEU A 502 28.76 46.38 16.75
N ALA A 503 27.72 47.07 16.26
CA ALA A 503 26.39 47.06 16.89
C ALA A 503 25.70 45.69 16.81
N GLN A 504 25.78 45.03 15.64
CA GLN A 504 25.24 43.68 15.45
C GLN A 504 25.99 42.66 16.31
N MET A 505 27.33 42.74 16.34
CA MET A 505 28.16 41.87 17.17
C MET A 505 27.80 41.99 18.66
N LYS A 506 27.79 43.22 19.19
CA LYS A 506 27.42 43.49 20.58
C LYS A 506 26.03 42.96 20.92
N TYR A 507 25.07 43.11 20.00
CA TYR A 507 23.72 42.60 20.22
C TYR A 507 23.68 41.06 20.29
N ILE A 508 24.36 40.39 19.37
CA ILE A 508 24.42 38.93 19.32
C ILE A 508 25.14 38.38 20.55
N LEU A 509 26.28 38.96 20.96
CA LEU A 509 27.02 38.57 22.16
C LEU A 509 26.19 38.73 23.43
N ALA A 510 25.48 39.86 23.59
CA ALA A 510 24.58 40.06 24.73
C ALA A 510 23.44 39.01 24.76
N LEU A 511 22.99 38.56 23.59
CA LEU A 511 21.99 37.51 23.49
C LEU A 511 22.56 36.13 23.86
N VAL A 512 23.77 35.80 23.40
CA VAL A 512 24.49 34.57 23.78
C VAL A 512 24.75 34.55 25.28
N GLN A 513 25.24 35.65 25.85
CA GLN A 513 25.46 35.81 27.28
C GLN A 513 24.20 35.48 28.09
N ARG A 514 23.05 36.03 27.65
CA ARG A 514 21.76 35.81 28.31
C ARG A 514 21.24 34.37 28.21
N LEU A 515 21.50 33.67 27.09
CA LEU A 515 20.88 32.37 26.80
C LEU A 515 21.80 31.17 27.06
N GLU A 516 23.12 31.34 26.94
CA GLU A 516 24.14 30.29 27.04
C GLU A 516 25.17 30.57 28.15
N GLY A 517 25.26 31.80 28.66
CA GLY A 517 26.12 32.19 29.79
C GLY A 517 27.32 33.07 29.41
N ASP A 518 27.94 33.68 30.42
CA ASP A 518 29.06 34.63 30.26
C ASP A 518 30.28 33.99 29.61
N ASP A 519 30.61 32.76 30.00
CA ASP A 519 31.78 32.02 29.49
C ASP A 519 31.69 31.81 27.97
N VAL A 520 30.52 31.36 27.49
CA VAL A 520 30.28 31.10 26.05
C VAL A 520 30.35 32.38 25.23
N ALA A 521 29.86 33.50 25.76
CA ALA A 521 29.94 34.79 25.10
C ALA A 521 31.39 35.30 25.02
N ALA A 522 32.17 35.17 26.10
CA ALA A 522 33.57 35.58 26.13
C ALA A 522 34.49 34.71 25.26
N ASP A 523 34.17 33.42 25.11
CA ASP A 523 34.88 32.53 24.18
C ASP A 523 34.56 32.89 22.72
N LEU A 524 33.31 33.20 22.40
CA LEU A 524 32.91 33.62 21.05
C LEU A 524 33.55 34.95 20.64
N ASP A 525 33.60 35.93 21.55
CA ASP A 525 34.22 37.25 21.29
C ASP A 525 35.70 37.08 20.93
N ARG A 526 36.44 36.29 21.73
CA ARG A 526 37.85 35.95 21.47
C ARG A 526 38.06 35.27 20.12
N LEU A 527 37.20 34.31 19.75
CA LEU A 527 37.30 33.59 18.48
C LEU A 527 37.13 34.51 17.28
N VAL A 528 36.17 35.43 17.34
CA VAL A 528 35.94 36.42 16.27
C VAL A 528 37.11 37.39 16.15
N GLU A 529 37.68 37.84 17.27
CA GLU A 529 38.87 38.69 17.26
C GLU A 529 40.06 38.00 16.57
N THR A 530 40.30 36.71 16.83
CA THR A 530 41.36 35.94 16.16
C THR A 530 41.13 35.74 14.66
N GLU A 531 39.92 35.37 14.23
CA GLU A 531 39.64 35.18 12.79
C GLU A 531 39.74 36.49 11.99
N ALA A 532 39.45 37.64 12.62
CA ALA A 532 39.61 38.96 11.99
C ALA A 532 41.09 39.36 11.82
N VAL A 533 41.98 38.92 12.72
CA VAL A 533 43.42 39.21 12.65
C VAL A 533 44.12 38.37 11.58
N ASP A 534 43.72 37.10 11.42
CA ASP A 534 44.30 36.20 10.41
C ASP A 534 43.99 36.64 8.94
N GLU A 535 42.87 37.33 8.69
CA GLU A 535 42.56 37.90 7.37
C GLU A 535 43.28 39.24 7.09
N GLU A 536 43.56 40.07 8.10
CA GLU A 536 44.33 41.31 7.93
C GLU A 536 45.80 41.03 7.58
N GLU A 537 46.40 39.96 8.10
CA GLU A 537 47.75 39.53 7.71
C GLU A 537 47.82 38.90 6.30
N GLY A 538 46.69 38.43 5.76
CA GLY A 538 46.58 37.89 4.39
C GLY A 538 46.45 38.95 3.28
N CYS A 539 46.24 40.23 3.63
CA CYS A 539 45.99 41.30 2.65
C CYS A 539 47.26 42.06 2.21
N VAL A 540 48.46 41.57 2.56
CA VAL A 540 49.74 42.07 2.03
C VAL A 540 50.31 41.05 1.05
N VAL A 541 49.83 41.06 -0.20
CA VAL A 541 50.59 40.92 -1.48
C VAL A 541 49.57 40.83 -2.62
N ARG A 542 49.36 41.95 -3.31
CA ARG A 542 49.32 42.07 -4.78
C ARG A 542 49.02 43.52 -5.17
N CYS A 543 50.09 44.25 -5.44
CA CYS A 543 50.07 45.36 -6.41
C CYS A 543 49.78 44.83 -7.82
#